data_AF-A0AAN8G6G8-F1
#
_entry.id   AF-A0AAN8G6G8-F1
#
_cell.length_a   1.000
_cell.length_b   1.000
_cell.length_c   1.000
_cell.angle_alpha   90.00
_cell.angle_beta   90.00
_cell.angle_gamma   90.00
#
_symmetry.space_group_name_H-M   'P 1'
#
loop_
_entity.id
_entity.type
_entity.pdbx_description
1 polymer ?
#
loop_
_entity_poly.entity_id
_entity_poly.type
_entity_poly.pdbx_seq_one_letter_code
_entity_poly.pdbx_strand_id
1 'polypeptide(L)'
;MDHKPEDDIEKTRIINAGGFVNEDGRVNGGLNLSRAFGDHSYKKNADLPLRDQMITALPDVKVEALQPSDEFLVVACDGIW
;
A
#
# COMPACT_ATOMS: atom_id res chain seq x y z
N MET A 1 -0.67 -6.10 8.72
CA MET A 1 -0.05 -4.77 8.75
C MET A 1 -0.72 -4.00 7.64
N ASP A 2 -1.38 -2.90 7.99
CA ASP A 2 -1.96 -2.00 6.99
C ASP A 2 -0.83 -1.31 6.22
N HIS A 3 -1.11 -0.89 4.99
CA HIS A 3 -0.18 -0.09 4.20
C HIS A 3 -0.66 1.36 4.18
N LYS A 4 -0.04 2.20 5.00
CA LYS A 4 -0.29 3.64 5.04
C LYS A 4 0.87 4.39 4.37
N PRO A 5 0.62 5.51 3.67
CA PRO A 5 1.69 6.28 3.04
C PRO A 5 2.84 6.70 3.99
N GLU A 6 2.56 6.83 5.27
CA GLU A 6 3.49 7.24 6.32
C GLU A 6 4.42 6.13 6.79
N ASP A 7 4.10 4.87 6.52
CA ASP A 7 4.94 3.72 6.86
C ASP A 7 6.29 3.83 6.16
N ASP A 8 7.40 3.58 6.86
CA ASP A 8 8.76 3.83 6.35
C ASP A 8 9.02 3.19 4.99
N ILE A 9 8.56 1.95 4.78
CA ILE A 9 8.71 1.21 3.51
C ILE A 9 7.91 1.87 2.39
N GLU A 10 6.67 2.26 2.68
CA GLU A 10 5.77 2.87 1.71
C GLU A 10 6.24 4.28 1.35
N LYS A 11 6.57 5.10 2.36
CA LYS A 11 7.09 6.45 2.20
C LYS A 11 8.39 6.47 1.40
N THR A 12 9.30 5.54 1.68
CA THR A 12 10.55 5.39 0.92
C THR A 12 10.28 5.07 -0.54
N ARG A 13 9.38 4.13 -0.85
CA ARG A 13 8.99 3.83 -2.23
C ARG A 13 8.37 5.06 -2.91
N ILE A 14 7.45 5.76 -2.25
CA ILE A 14 6.79 6.95 -2.78
C ILE A 14 7.81 8.04 -3.14
N ILE A 15 8.78 8.31 -2.25
CA ILE A 15 9.86 9.29 -2.49
C ILE A 15 10.75 8.84 -3.65
N ASN A 16 11.17 7.57 -3.68
CA ASN A 16 12.00 7.03 -4.76
C ASN A 16 11.29 7.06 -6.12
N ALA A 17 9.96 6.99 -6.13
CA ALA A 17 9.13 7.13 -7.33
C ALA A 17 8.91 8.59 -7.77
N GLY A 18 9.48 9.56 -7.06
CA GLY A 18 9.38 11.00 -7.35
C GLY A 18 8.17 11.69 -6.72
N GLY A 19 7.46 11.03 -5.80
CA GLY A 19 6.34 11.59 -5.06
C GLY A 19 6.71 12.12 -3.68
N PHE A 20 5.70 12.57 -2.95
CA PHE A 20 5.81 12.93 -1.53
C PHE A 20 4.56 12.51 -0.76
N VAL A 21 4.67 12.49 0.56
CA VAL A 21 3.54 12.31 1.49
C VAL A 21 3.37 13.61 2.26
N ASN A 22 2.19 14.21 2.18
CA ASN A 22 1.90 15.47 2.89
C ASN A 22 1.62 15.21 4.39
N GLU A 23 1.42 16.29 5.15
CA GLU A 23 1.16 16.23 6.60
C GLU A 23 -0.14 15.47 6.95
N ASP A 24 -1.09 15.39 6.01
CA ASP A 24 -2.36 14.66 6.15
C ASP A 24 -2.26 13.18 5.69
N GLY A 25 -1.06 12.67 5.42
CA GLY A 25 -0.89 11.26 5.03
C GLY A 25 -1.23 10.95 3.57
N ARG A 26 -1.24 11.93 2.68
CA ARG A 26 -1.66 11.77 1.29
C ARG A 26 -0.51 11.80 0.30
N VAL A 27 -0.48 10.82 -0.60
CA VAL A 27 0.45 10.73 -1.72
C VAL A 27 0.17 11.85 -2.73
N ASN A 28 1.14 12.75 -2.88
CA ASN A 28 1.04 13.98 -3.67
C ASN A 28 -0.21 14.82 -3.33
N GLY A 29 -0.67 14.77 -2.07
CA GLY A 29 -1.89 15.48 -1.63
C GLY A 29 -3.21 14.87 -2.13
N GLY A 30 -3.19 13.74 -2.84
CA GLY A 30 -4.38 13.08 -3.40
C GLY A 30 -4.85 11.89 -2.57
N LEU A 31 -4.33 10.70 -2.87
CA LEU A 31 -4.73 9.45 -2.23
C LEU A 31 -4.13 9.29 -0.84
N ASN A 32 -4.92 8.84 0.14
CA ASN A 32 -4.48 8.46 1.49
C ASN A 32 -4.17 6.94 1.60
N LEU A 33 -3.89 6.29 0.46
CA LEU A 33 -3.54 4.89 0.34
C LEU A 33 -2.16 4.80 -0.32
N SER A 34 -1.36 3.80 0.03
CA SER A 34 -0.06 3.55 -0.59
C SER A 34 -0.07 2.37 -1.57
N ARG A 35 -1.06 1.46 -1.45
CA ARG A 35 -1.23 0.30 -2.33
C ARG A 35 -2.66 0.17 -2.82
N ALA A 36 -2.82 -0.12 -4.11
CA ALA A 36 -4.13 -0.31 -4.73
C ALA A 36 -4.01 -0.99 -6.10
N PHE A 37 -5.04 -1.74 -6.49
CA PHE A 37 -5.29 -2.00 -7.91
C PHE A 37 -5.86 -0.74 -8.58
N GLY A 38 -5.62 -0.54 -9.89
CA GLY A 38 -6.02 0.71 -10.56
C GLY A 38 -5.04 1.86 -10.30
N ASP A 39 -5.55 3.08 -10.10
CA ASP A 39 -4.77 4.31 -9.82
C ASP A 39 -3.58 4.54 -10.75
N HIS A 40 -3.79 4.26 -12.04
CA HIS A 40 -2.73 4.30 -13.04
C HIS A 40 -2.07 5.68 -13.18
N SER A 41 -2.71 6.77 -12.76
CA SER A 41 -2.09 8.10 -12.70
C SER A 41 -0.85 8.16 -11.82
N TYR A 42 -0.78 7.33 -10.78
CA TYR A 42 0.35 7.22 -9.85
C TYR A 42 1.38 6.15 -10.25
N LYS A 43 1.19 5.52 -11.41
CA LYS A 43 1.96 4.36 -11.90
C LYS A 43 2.59 4.61 -13.28
N LYS A 44 3.04 5.84 -13.52
CA LYS A 44 3.53 6.31 -14.83
C LYS A 44 5.02 6.56 -14.90
N ASN A 45 5.78 6.26 -13.85
CA ASN A 45 7.22 6.43 -13.89
C ASN A 45 7.82 5.34 -14.80
N ALA A 46 8.28 5.74 -16.00
CA ALA A 46 8.77 4.84 -17.02
C ALA A 46 10.12 4.18 -16.66
N ASP A 47 10.86 4.77 -15.72
CA ASP A 47 12.16 4.28 -15.27
C ASP A 47 12.04 3.23 -14.15
N LEU A 48 10.82 2.98 -13.65
CA LEU A 48 10.55 2.07 -12.54
C LEU A 48 9.64 0.91 -12.95
N PRO A 49 9.89 -0.30 -12.44
CA PRO A 49 8.94 -1.40 -12.60
C PRO A 49 7.63 -1.10 -11.87
N LEU A 50 6.55 -1.79 -12.24
CA LEU A 50 5.20 -1.56 -11.68
C LEU A 50 5.12 -1.65 -10.14
N ARG A 51 5.98 -2.47 -9.53
CA ARG A 51 6.02 -2.65 -8.07
C ARG A 51 6.60 -1.47 -7.31
N ASP A 52 7.43 -0.66 -7.96
CA ASP A 52 8.22 0.42 -7.34
C ASP A 52 7.60 1.80 -7.63
N GLN A 53 6.39 1.83 -8.19
CA GLN A 53 5.60 3.06 -8.40
C GLN A 53 5.11 3.65 -7.06
N MET A 54 4.72 4.94 -7.05
CA MET A 54 4.23 5.62 -5.83
C MET A 54 3.11 4.81 -5.17
N ILE A 55 2.11 4.42 -5.97
CA ILE A 55 1.10 3.45 -5.59
C ILE A 55 1.45 2.12 -6.24
N THR A 56 1.58 1.05 -5.45
CA THR A 56 1.88 -0.29 -5.96
C THR A 56 0.67 -1.21 -5.90
N ALA A 57 0.56 -2.14 -6.84
CA ALA A 57 -0.43 -3.22 -6.81
C ALA A 57 0.13 -4.53 -6.22
N LEU A 58 1.39 -4.52 -5.76
CA LEU A 58 2.04 -5.69 -5.19
C LEU A 58 1.49 -5.98 -3.77
N PRO A 59 0.80 -7.11 -3.56
CA PRO A 59 0.33 -7.47 -2.23
C PRO A 59 1.45 -8.07 -1.37
N ASP A 60 1.31 -7.94 -0.05
CA ASP A 60 2.06 -8.79 0.88
C ASP A 60 1.32 -10.13 1.00
N VAL A 61 2.06 -11.23 0.91
CA VAL A 61 1.49 -12.59 0.99
C VAL A 61 2.07 -13.29 2.20
N LYS A 62 1.19 -13.78 3.06
CA LYS A 62 1.52 -14.60 4.22
C LYS A 62 0.80 -15.93 4.12
N VAL A 63 1.53 -17.02 4.29
CA VAL A 63 1.00 -18.39 4.25
C VAL A 63 1.15 -18.99 5.63
N GLU A 64 0.07 -19.55 6.17
CA GLU A 64 0.03 -20.16 7.50
C GLU A 64 -0.69 -21.51 7.42
N ALA A 65 -0.25 -22.47 8.24
CA ALA A 65 -0.92 -23.77 8.37
C ALA A 65 -1.98 -23.71 9.47
N LEU A 66 -3.21 -24.06 9.13
CA LEU A 66 -4.33 -24.06 10.09
C LEU A 66 -4.04 -25.01 11.26
N GLN A 67 -4.27 -24.52 12.47
CA GLN A 67 -4.20 -25.27 13.71
C GLN A 67 -5.60 -25.66 14.17
N PRO A 68 -5.76 -26.75 14.96
CA PRO A 68 -7.06 -27.12 15.52
C PRO A 68 -7.71 -26.05 16.41
N SER A 69 -6.92 -25.08 16.90
CA SER A 69 -7.38 -23.94 17.70
C SER A 69 -7.89 -22.76 16.88
N ASP A 70 -7.72 -22.76 15.55
CA ASP A 70 -8.17 -21.66 14.70
C ASP A 70 -9.69 -21.78 14.45
N GLU A 71 -10.47 -20.82 14.95
CA GLU A 71 -11.94 -20.88 14.89
C GLU A 71 -12.52 -20.22 13.64
N PHE A 72 -12.02 -19.04 13.27
CA PHE A 72 -12.50 -18.28 12.11
C PHE A 72 -11.50 -17.20 11.67
N LEU A 73 -11.71 -16.64 10.48
CA LEU A 73 -10.99 -15.49 9.94
C LEU A 73 -11.95 -14.31 9.78
N VAL A 74 -11.52 -13.11 10.19
CA VAL A 74 -12.24 -11.86 9.94
C VAL A 74 -11.55 -11.09 8.83
N VAL A 75 -12.34 -10.68 7.84
CA VAL A 75 -11.92 -9.78 6.76
C VAL A 75 -12.89 -8.62 6.72
N ALA A 76 -12.37 -7.39 6.86
CA ALA A 76 -13.17 -6.17 6.87
C ALA A 76 -12.37 -4.99 6.30
N CYS A 77 -13.07 -3.94 5.88
CA CYS A 77 -12.46 -2.68 5.43
C CYS A 77 -12.15 -1.73 6.60
N ASP A 78 -11.54 -0.59 6.29
CA ASP A 78 -11.23 0.52 7.20
C ASP A 78 -12.46 1.14 7.89
N GLY A 79 -13.67 0.91 7.38
CA GLY A 79 -14.90 1.28 8.09
C GLY A 79 -15.09 0.54 9.42
N ILE A 80 -14.37 -0.56 9.65
CA ILE A 80 -14.39 -1.35 10.88
C ILE A 80 -13.11 -1.17 11.70
N TRP A 81 -11.95 -1.01 11.04
CA TRP A 81 -10.63 -0.92 11.66
C TRP A 81 -10.10 0.52 11.68
#